data_AF-A0A914BUP6-F1
#
_entry.id   AF-A0A914BUP6-F1
#
_cell.length_a   1.000
_cell.length_b   1.000
_cell.length_c   1.000
_cell.angle_alpha   90.00
_cell.angle_beta   90.00
_cell.angle_gamma   90.00
#
_symmetry.space_group_name_H-M   'P 1'
#
loop_
_entity.id
_entity.type
_entity.pdbx_description
1 polymer ?
#
loop_
_entity_poly.entity_id
_entity_poly.type
_entity_poly.pdbx_seq_one_letter_code
_entity_poly.pdbx_strand_id
1 'polypeptide(L)'
;MILYLLYWFEYVPLINNDHFSRSPNEIPVILYWTATFGTYFHDYIKKNPIDQSDCPYKCIFTDNRSSTEKAKLVIFHVRDLNETDIPTKARKGQFHVFYNMESPYHTGIAYKRVPRNFFDLSMTYRMDSDVLVAYDRFDAIDNETTKEEVWSWGEVQAKVQAKSKHVLQLVSNCHTPSKREAYVERLKRYIKITILGQCTHRACNHATCEQKEIDNHLFYLAFENSICKDYITEKFWQIKNLIVPIVLDRKIYKDIVPVDSFIATNDFDSPSDLARYLTLLAANRTEYLKYFNWTRSYKKQNVNRRISSYCELCKIAHTRKRAGIPDITNWWEKQGECQTNFGMHHQSTVTRREVYN
;
A
#
# COMPACT_ATOMS: atom_id res chain seq x y z
N MET A 1 14.66 76.04 21.45
CA MET A 1 13.36 76.21 22.13
C MET A 1 12.78 74.80 22.28
N ILE A 2 13.04 74.13 23.40
CA ILE A 2 12.04 73.77 24.44
C ILE A 2 11.05 72.73 23.87
N LEU A 3 10.82 71.52 24.38
CA LEU A 3 11.29 70.71 25.53
C LEU A 3 10.51 69.36 25.43
N TYR A 4 10.94 68.36 26.21
CA TYR A 4 10.23 67.13 26.63
C TYR A 4 10.32 65.83 25.82
N LEU A 5 11.23 64.97 26.30
CA LEU A 5 11.05 63.52 26.47
C LEU A 5 9.75 63.20 27.21
N LEU A 6 8.91 62.32 26.66
CA LEU A 6 8.02 61.45 27.42
C LEU A 6 7.88 60.09 26.72
N TYR A 7 8.20 59.05 27.49
CA TYR A 7 7.96 57.64 27.21
C TYR A 7 6.48 57.40 26.89
N TRP A 8 6.21 56.64 25.82
CA TRP A 8 4.97 55.87 25.67
C TRP A 8 5.34 54.43 25.34
N PHE A 9 5.26 53.58 26.37
CA PHE A 9 5.06 52.14 26.24
C PHE A 9 3.60 51.93 25.84
N GLU A 10 3.32 51.44 24.64
CA GLU A 10 2.02 50.84 24.34
C GLU A 10 2.19 49.52 23.60
N TYR A 11 1.95 48.46 24.37
CA TYR A 11 1.21 47.26 24.00
C TYR A 11 1.53 46.60 22.66
N VAL A 12 2.57 45.76 22.69
CA VAL A 12 2.55 44.50 21.92
C VAL A 12 1.34 43.71 22.45
N PRO A 13 0.38 43.27 21.60
CA PRO A 13 -0.63 42.33 22.05
C PRO A 13 0.12 41.05 22.40
N LEU A 14 0.17 40.76 23.70
CA LEU A 14 0.53 39.45 24.20
C LEU A 14 -0.27 38.44 23.38
N ILE A 15 0.46 37.56 22.69
CA ILE A 15 -0.07 36.31 22.18
C ILE A 15 -0.79 35.70 23.38
N ASN A 16 -2.12 35.74 23.35
CA ASN A 16 -2.93 34.95 24.26
C ASN A 16 -2.56 33.51 23.93
N ASN A 17 -1.66 32.97 24.75
CA ASN A 17 -1.64 31.57 25.10
C ASN A 17 -3.05 31.28 25.62
N ASP A 18 -3.96 30.96 24.70
CA ASP A 18 -5.16 30.22 25.01
C ASP A 18 -4.70 28.84 25.46
N HIS A 19 -4.25 28.79 26.72
CA HIS A 19 -4.39 27.65 27.60
C HIS A 19 -5.87 27.40 27.81
N PHE A 20 -6.56 26.99 26.73
CA PHE A 20 -7.85 26.36 26.82
C PHE A 20 -7.63 24.99 27.44
N SER A 21 -7.75 24.96 28.77
CA SER A 21 -8.29 23.86 29.58
C SER A 21 -8.34 22.52 28.82
N ARG A 22 -7.19 21.84 28.76
CA ARG A 22 -7.15 20.40 28.48
C ARG A 22 -8.07 19.73 29.49
N SER A 23 -9.08 18.99 29.04
CA SER A 23 -9.47 17.80 29.79
C SER A 23 -8.22 16.89 29.82
N PRO A 24 -7.60 16.66 30.98
CA PRO A 24 -6.56 15.65 31.08
C PRO A 24 -7.25 14.29 31.16
N ASN A 25 -6.83 13.33 30.32
CA ASN A 25 -6.91 11.88 30.59
C ASN A 25 -8.05 11.00 30.03
N GLU A 26 -8.90 11.41 29.06
CA GLU A 26 -9.73 10.39 28.40
C GLU A 26 -8.96 9.71 27.25
N ILE A 27 -8.55 8.46 27.48
CA ILE A 27 -7.89 7.62 26.47
C ILE A 27 -8.92 7.30 25.37
N PRO A 28 -8.73 7.75 24.12
CA PRO A 28 -9.70 7.53 23.06
C PRO A 28 -9.89 6.04 22.77
N VAL A 29 -11.14 5.66 22.55
CA VAL A 29 -11.50 4.32 22.08
C VAL A 29 -11.54 4.31 20.54
N ILE A 30 -10.89 3.33 19.94
CA ILE A 30 -10.91 3.03 18.51
C ILE A 30 -11.65 1.70 18.34
N LEU A 31 -12.85 1.78 17.76
CA LEU A 31 -13.77 0.66 17.62
C LEU A 31 -13.68 0.07 16.21
N TYR A 32 -13.33 -1.20 16.07
CA TYR A 32 -13.49 -1.96 14.83
C TYR A 32 -14.93 -2.48 14.75
N TRP A 33 -15.74 -1.91 13.87
CA TRP A 33 -17.16 -2.25 13.75
C TRP A 33 -17.39 -3.56 12.99
N THR A 34 -16.61 -3.77 11.93
CA THR A 34 -16.69 -4.96 11.08
C THR A 34 -15.47 -5.85 11.27
N ALA A 35 -15.60 -7.14 10.92
CA ALA A 35 -14.44 -7.99 10.68
C ALA A 35 -13.60 -7.44 9.53
N THR A 36 -12.35 -7.89 9.42
CA THR A 36 -11.45 -7.60 8.29
C THR A 36 -11.16 -8.91 7.57
N PHE A 37 -11.69 -9.06 6.35
CA PHE A 37 -11.67 -10.32 5.59
C PHE A 37 -12.18 -11.50 6.42
N GLY A 38 -13.33 -11.31 7.09
CA GLY A 38 -13.95 -12.32 7.96
C GLY A 38 -13.25 -12.56 9.31
N THR A 39 -12.13 -11.90 9.61
CA THR A 39 -11.45 -12.04 10.92
C THR A 39 -11.80 -10.87 11.84
N TYR A 40 -12.36 -11.16 13.02
CA TYR A 40 -12.63 -10.15 14.05
C TYR A 40 -11.34 -9.62 14.67
N PHE A 41 -11.38 -8.37 15.12
CA PHE A 41 -10.19 -7.67 15.60
C PHE A 41 -9.58 -8.36 16.83
N HIS A 42 -10.41 -8.81 17.78
CA HIS A 42 -9.93 -9.51 18.97
C HIS A 42 -9.21 -10.83 18.64
N ASP A 43 -9.56 -11.52 17.55
CA ASP A 43 -8.87 -12.73 17.12
C ASP A 43 -7.58 -12.41 16.36
N TYR A 44 -7.55 -11.32 15.59
CA TYR A 44 -6.35 -10.84 14.92
C TYR A 44 -5.26 -10.47 15.94
N ILE A 45 -5.59 -9.70 16.98
CA ILE A 45 -4.61 -9.21 17.96
C ILE A 45 -4.06 -10.29 18.89
N LYS A 46 -4.79 -11.41 19.10
CA LYS A 46 -4.25 -12.58 19.81
C LYS A 46 -3.01 -13.15 19.13
N LYS A 47 -2.97 -13.07 17.79
CA LYS A 47 -1.85 -13.55 16.97
C LYS A 47 -0.84 -12.44 16.65
N ASN A 48 -1.29 -11.18 16.67
CA ASN A 48 -0.50 -10.01 16.32
C ASN A 48 -0.73 -8.90 17.36
N PRO A 49 -0.13 -9.01 18.56
CA PRO A 49 -0.31 -8.01 19.61
C PRO A 49 0.04 -6.61 19.10
N ILE A 50 -0.77 -5.63 19.48
CA ILE A 50 -0.49 -4.23 19.13
C ILE A 50 0.62 -3.74 20.05
N ASP A 51 1.77 -3.42 19.46
CA ASP A 51 2.82 -2.70 20.16
C ASP A 51 2.59 -1.19 20.01
N GLN A 52 2.37 -0.52 21.15
CA GLN A 52 2.24 0.94 21.24
C GLN A 52 3.45 1.58 21.95
N SER A 53 4.52 0.82 22.26
CA SER A 53 5.68 1.32 23.00
C SER A 53 6.34 2.51 22.32
N ASP A 54 6.44 2.48 20.99
CA ASP A 54 7.00 3.57 20.18
C ASP A 54 5.96 4.65 19.79
N CYS A 55 4.73 4.57 20.32
CA CYS A 55 3.68 5.55 20.02
C CYS A 55 3.55 6.59 21.14
N PRO A 56 3.67 7.90 20.86
CA PRO A 56 3.49 8.95 21.88
C PRO A 56 2.04 9.10 22.34
N TYR A 57 1.09 8.44 21.67
CA TYR A 57 -0.33 8.46 21.97
C TYR A 57 -0.78 7.10 22.52
N LYS A 58 -1.66 7.13 23.51
CA LYS A 58 -2.31 5.92 24.05
C LYS A 58 -3.75 5.86 23.60
N CYS A 59 -4.18 4.70 23.10
CA CYS A 59 -5.57 4.42 22.72
C CYS A 59 -6.00 3.02 23.13
N ILE A 60 -7.31 2.85 23.31
CA ILE A 60 -7.94 1.54 23.52
C ILE A 60 -8.47 1.07 22.18
N PHE A 61 -7.99 -0.07 21.69
CA PHE A 61 -8.52 -0.71 20.50
C PHE A 61 -9.43 -1.86 20.89
N THR A 62 -10.62 -1.94 20.28
CA THR A 62 -11.60 -2.98 20.58
C THR A 62 -12.52 -3.21 19.39
N ASP A 63 -13.15 -4.37 19.28
CA ASP A 63 -14.33 -4.63 18.44
C ASP A 63 -15.60 -4.83 19.28
N ASN A 64 -15.53 -4.59 20.60
CA ASN A 64 -16.70 -4.65 21.47
C ASN A 64 -17.60 -3.43 21.25
N ARG A 65 -18.69 -3.65 20.50
CA ARG A 65 -19.68 -2.62 20.14
C ARG A 65 -20.38 -1.95 21.31
N SER A 66 -20.33 -2.50 22.53
CA SER A 66 -20.79 -1.77 23.72
C SER A 66 -20.00 -0.48 23.99
N SER A 67 -18.79 -0.37 23.43
CA SER A 67 -17.94 0.83 23.53
C SER A 67 -18.28 1.92 22.52
N THR A 68 -19.31 1.74 21.68
CA THR A 68 -19.69 2.69 20.61
C THR A 68 -19.90 4.12 21.12
N GLU A 69 -20.42 4.29 22.34
CA GLU A 69 -20.67 5.63 22.89
C GLU A 69 -19.37 6.38 23.25
N LYS A 70 -18.31 5.64 23.59
CA LYS A 70 -16.99 6.18 23.95
C LYS A 70 -16.02 6.19 22.76
N ALA A 71 -16.39 5.54 21.66
CA ALA A 71 -15.56 5.43 20.48
C ALA A 71 -15.33 6.80 19.84
N LYS A 72 -14.07 7.18 19.72
CA LYS A 72 -13.65 8.38 18.98
C LYS A 72 -13.58 8.09 17.48
N LEU A 73 -13.09 6.91 17.13
CA LEU A 73 -13.03 6.40 15.76
C LEU A 73 -13.83 5.10 15.68
N VAL A 74 -14.62 4.94 14.62
CA VAL A 74 -15.32 3.69 14.29
C VAL A 74 -14.86 3.24 12.91
N ILE A 75 -14.15 2.11 12.86
CA ILE A 75 -13.51 1.58 11.67
C ILE A 75 -14.42 0.57 10.99
N PHE A 76 -14.67 0.80 9.71
CA PHE A 76 -15.43 -0.10 8.85
C PHE A 76 -14.51 -0.64 7.77
N HIS A 77 -14.16 -1.92 7.85
CA HIS A 77 -13.61 -2.62 6.71
C HIS A 77 -14.72 -2.78 5.66
N VAL A 78 -14.68 -1.95 4.63
CA VAL A 78 -15.85 -1.74 3.77
C VAL A 78 -16.22 -2.92 2.88
N ARG A 79 -15.29 -3.88 2.71
CA ARG A 79 -15.56 -5.14 2.03
C ARG A 79 -16.38 -6.12 2.90
N ASP A 80 -16.29 -6.02 4.22
CA ASP A 80 -17.10 -6.78 5.19
C ASP A 80 -18.29 -5.96 5.71
N LEU A 81 -18.52 -4.76 5.16
CA LEU A 81 -19.62 -3.91 5.55
C LEU A 81 -20.96 -4.52 5.14
N ASN A 82 -21.91 -4.55 6.07
CA ASN A 82 -23.31 -4.77 5.80
C ASN A 82 -24.06 -3.45 6.03
N GLU A 83 -24.71 -2.91 5.00
CA GLU A 83 -25.42 -1.64 5.07
C GLU A 83 -26.62 -1.64 6.04
N THR A 84 -27.13 -2.82 6.41
CA THR A 84 -28.18 -2.93 7.43
C THR A 84 -27.63 -2.94 8.86
N ASP A 85 -26.32 -3.08 9.01
CA ASP A 85 -25.61 -3.14 10.30
C ASP A 85 -24.64 -1.97 10.42
N ILE A 86 -25.20 -0.76 10.49
CA ILE A 86 -24.47 0.49 10.72
C ILE A 86 -24.99 1.20 11.97
N PRO A 87 -24.18 2.01 12.67
CA PRO A 87 -24.65 2.81 13.79
C PRO A 87 -25.81 3.72 13.38
N THR A 88 -26.95 3.61 14.08
CA THR A 88 -28.19 4.32 13.74
C THR A 88 -28.20 5.79 14.16
N LYS A 89 -27.25 6.21 15.02
CA LYS A 89 -27.15 7.57 15.54
C LYS A 89 -25.79 8.15 15.19
N ALA A 90 -25.77 9.25 14.43
CA ALA A 90 -24.59 10.08 14.27
C ALA A 90 -24.23 10.71 15.63
N ARG A 91 -22.95 10.66 16.01
CA ARG A 91 -22.47 11.16 17.31
C ARG A 91 -21.47 12.28 17.10
N LYS A 92 -21.70 13.42 17.78
CA LYS A 92 -20.82 14.58 17.67
C LYS A 92 -19.42 14.23 18.14
N GLY A 93 -18.43 14.42 17.27
CA GLY A 93 -17.02 14.18 17.59
C GLY A 93 -16.57 12.72 17.48
N GLN A 94 -17.43 11.80 17.03
CA GLN A 94 -17.05 10.46 16.57
C GLN A 94 -16.82 10.50 15.06
N PHE A 95 -15.80 9.80 14.57
CA PHE A 95 -15.45 9.76 13.16
C PHE A 95 -15.54 8.34 12.60
N HIS A 96 -16.17 8.18 11.45
CA HIS A 96 -16.23 6.91 10.74
C HIS A 96 -15.06 6.77 9.76
N VAL A 97 -14.35 5.64 9.83
CA VAL A 97 -13.16 5.37 9.02
C VAL A 97 -13.49 4.36 7.93
N PHE A 98 -13.32 4.78 6.67
CA PHE A 98 -13.36 3.91 5.49
C PHE A 98 -12.06 3.11 5.44
N TYR A 99 -12.11 1.83 5.81
CA TYR A 99 -10.95 0.95 5.78
C TYR A 99 -11.04 -0.06 4.63
N ASN A 100 -10.02 -0.13 3.79
CA ASN A 100 -9.92 -1.18 2.78
C ASN A 100 -8.47 -1.39 2.31
N MET A 101 -8.12 -2.64 2.01
CA MET A 101 -6.86 -2.98 1.34
C MET A 101 -7.06 -3.48 -0.10
N GLU A 102 -8.29 -3.81 -0.49
CA GLU A 102 -8.61 -4.22 -1.86
C GLU A 102 -8.82 -3.02 -2.79
N SER A 103 -8.59 -3.21 -4.09
CA SER A 103 -8.91 -2.18 -5.10
C SER A 103 -10.41 -1.81 -5.15
N PRO A 104 -10.79 -0.66 -5.74
CA PRO A 104 -12.18 -0.28 -6.00
C PRO A 104 -13.03 -1.39 -6.65
N TYR A 105 -12.50 -2.10 -7.66
CA TYR A 105 -13.20 -3.21 -8.31
C TYR A 105 -13.45 -4.43 -7.40
N HIS A 106 -12.72 -4.54 -6.29
CA HIS A 106 -12.83 -5.60 -5.31
C HIS A 106 -13.34 -5.08 -3.94
N THR A 107 -13.93 -3.90 -3.89
CA THR A 107 -14.46 -3.34 -2.62
C THR A 107 -15.86 -3.85 -2.28
N GLY A 108 -16.66 -4.24 -3.28
CA GLY A 108 -18.08 -4.55 -3.09
C GLY A 108 -18.96 -3.29 -3.23
N ILE A 109 -20.25 -3.40 -2.90
CA ILE A 109 -21.24 -2.32 -3.14
C ILE A 109 -21.89 -1.75 -1.88
N ALA A 110 -21.72 -2.39 -0.71
CA ALA A 110 -22.40 -1.99 0.53
C ALA A 110 -22.09 -0.54 0.93
N TYR A 111 -20.83 -0.11 0.77
CA TYR A 111 -20.41 1.27 1.08
C TYR A 111 -21.07 2.32 0.16
N LYS A 112 -21.64 1.94 -0.98
CA LYS A 112 -22.42 2.84 -1.85
C LYS A 112 -23.86 2.99 -1.40
N ARG A 113 -24.34 2.10 -0.52
CA ARG A 113 -25.71 2.09 0.00
C ARG A 113 -25.86 2.90 1.28
N VAL A 114 -24.74 3.32 1.89
CA VAL A 114 -24.74 4.30 2.98
C VAL A 114 -24.67 5.74 2.41
N PRO A 115 -25.00 6.78 3.20
CA PRO A 115 -24.86 8.17 2.76
C PRO A 115 -23.45 8.47 2.23
N ARG A 116 -23.33 9.30 1.18
CA ARG A 116 -22.04 9.55 0.52
C ARG A 116 -20.98 10.18 1.43
N ASN A 117 -21.41 10.92 2.42
CA ASN A 117 -20.61 11.57 3.46
C ASN A 117 -20.58 10.78 4.78
N PHE A 118 -20.91 9.48 4.75
CA PHE A 118 -20.94 8.64 5.94
C PHE A 118 -19.55 8.45 6.57
N PHE A 119 -18.49 8.51 5.76
CA PHE A 119 -17.12 8.33 6.22
C PHE A 119 -16.41 9.67 6.36
N ASP A 120 -15.71 9.84 7.47
CA ASP A 120 -14.94 11.03 7.78
C ASP A 120 -13.46 10.89 7.43
N LEU A 121 -12.95 9.66 7.47
CA LEU A 121 -11.54 9.32 7.32
C LEU A 121 -11.35 8.19 6.34
N SER A 122 -10.22 8.22 5.66
CA SER A 122 -9.75 7.16 4.77
C SER A 122 -8.58 6.41 5.40
N MET A 123 -8.66 5.09 5.40
CA MET A 123 -7.61 4.19 5.82
C MET A 123 -7.39 3.14 4.72
N THR A 124 -6.54 3.43 3.74
CA THR A 124 -6.38 2.55 2.56
C THR A 124 -4.94 2.52 2.06
N TYR A 125 -4.69 1.76 1.00
CA TYR A 125 -3.38 1.73 0.33
C TYR A 125 -3.04 3.02 -0.44
N ARG A 126 -4.03 3.89 -0.72
CA ARG A 126 -3.78 5.13 -1.49
C ARG A 126 -2.94 6.11 -0.71
N MET A 127 -1.98 6.74 -1.37
CA MET A 127 -1.03 7.68 -0.76
C MET A 127 -1.70 8.97 -0.27
N ASP A 128 -2.89 9.30 -0.78
CA ASP A 128 -3.71 10.43 -0.35
C ASP A 128 -4.71 10.08 0.76
N SER A 129 -4.57 8.92 1.42
CA SER A 129 -5.41 8.51 2.56
C SER A 129 -4.99 9.21 3.86
N ASP A 130 -5.94 9.43 4.77
CA ASP A 130 -5.65 9.98 6.10
C ASP A 130 -4.76 9.06 6.94
N VAL A 131 -4.94 7.74 6.78
CA VAL A 131 -4.09 6.70 7.36
C VAL A 131 -3.67 5.75 6.24
N LEU A 132 -2.37 5.71 5.94
CA LEU A 132 -1.84 4.81 4.92
C LEU A 132 -1.75 3.38 5.46
N VAL A 133 -2.32 2.43 4.71
CA VAL A 133 -2.21 0.98 4.91
C VAL A 133 -1.64 0.35 3.65
N ALA A 134 -0.34 0.53 3.45
CA ALA A 134 0.39 -0.12 2.38
C ALA A 134 0.77 -1.56 2.77
N TYR A 135 0.91 -2.42 1.76
CA TYR A 135 1.34 -3.81 1.95
C TYR A 135 2.79 -3.94 2.45
N ASP A 136 3.66 -3.00 2.04
CA ASP A 136 5.05 -2.86 2.48
C ASP A 136 5.53 -1.44 2.11
N ARG A 137 6.78 -1.10 2.45
CA ARG A 137 7.41 0.17 2.02
C ARG A 137 8.93 0.06 1.94
N PHE A 138 9.56 1.02 1.28
CA PHE A 138 11.00 1.21 1.32
C PHE A 138 11.40 2.10 2.50
N ASP A 139 12.05 1.52 3.51
CA ASP A 139 12.66 2.28 4.61
C ASP A 139 14.09 2.67 4.22
N ALA A 140 14.40 3.96 4.17
CA ALA A 140 15.76 4.43 3.85
C ALA A 140 16.74 4.04 4.97
N ILE A 141 17.98 3.71 4.60
CA ILE A 141 19.07 3.51 5.56
C ILE A 141 19.39 4.86 6.20
N ASP A 142 19.47 4.86 7.53
CA ASP A 142 19.76 6.01 8.38
C ASP A 142 20.86 5.65 9.41
N ASN A 143 21.20 6.59 10.28
CA ASN A 143 22.21 6.43 11.33
C ASN A 143 21.82 5.41 12.42
N GLU A 144 20.54 5.07 12.54
CA GLU A 144 20.02 4.10 13.53
C GLU A 144 19.93 2.68 12.97
N THR A 145 20.14 2.50 11.65
CA THR A 145 20.02 1.22 10.97
C THR A 145 21.17 0.28 11.36
N THR A 146 20.84 -0.94 11.81
CA THR A 146 21.86 -1.93 12.17
C THR A 146 22.45 -2.61 10.94
N LYS A 147 23.63 -3.24 11.08
CA LYS A 147 24.28 -3.96 9.97
C LYS A 147 23.43 -5.11 9.44
N GLU A 148 22.67 -5.76 10.32
CA GLU A 148 21.79 -6.88 10.01
C GLU A 148 20.57 -6.44 9.17
N GLU A 149 20.14 -5.19 9.34
CA GLU A 149 19.09 -4.56 8.53
C GLU A 149 19.57 -4.12 7.15
N VAL A 150 20.86 -4.16 6.84
CA VAL A 150 21.41 -3.71 5.55
C VAL A 150 21.77 -4.91 4.66
N TRP A 151 21.59 -4.72 3.35
CA TRP A 151 22.10 -5.67 2.36
C TRP A 151 23.61 -5.46 2.11
N SER A 152 24.39 -6.51 2.30
CA SER A 152 25.74 -6.58 1.75
C SER A 152 25.67 -6.87 0.25
N TRP A 153 26.53 -6.23 -0.55
CA TRP A 153 26.53 -6.50 -1.99
C TRP A 153 26.89 -7.95 -2.33
N GLY A 154 27.74 -8.58 -1.51
CA GLY A 154 28.09 -10.00 -1.65
C GLY A 154 26.88 -10.94 -1.48
N GLU A 155 25.98 -10.69 -0.53
CA GLU A 155 24.77 -11.52 -0.37
C GLU A 155 23.80 -11.32 -1.53
N VAL A 156 23.69 -10.09 -2.04
CA VAL A 156 22.84 -9.78 -3.20
C VAL A 156 23.35 -10.53 -4.43
N GLN A 157 24.65 -10.44 -4.69
CA GLN A 157 25.30 -11.17 -5.78
C GLN A 157 25.11 -12.68 -5.63
N ALA A 158 25.37 -13.26 -4.45
CA ALA A 158 25.23 -14.70 -4.21
C ALA A 158 23.80 -15.20 -4.48
N LYS A 159 22.78 -14.52 -3.94
CA LYS A 159 21.36 -14.87 -4.18
C LYS A 159 20.98 -14.71 -5.64
N VAL A 160 21.44 -13.64 -6.30
CA VAL A 160 21.18 -13.41 -7.72
C VAL A 160 21.82 -14.49 -8.58
N GLN A 161 23.06 -14.91 -8.30
CA GLN A 161 23.75 -15.93 -9.09
C GLN A 161 23.10 -17.33 -9.00
N ALA A 162 22.41 -17.63 -7.90
CA ALA A 162 21.70 -18.91 -7.73
C ALA A 162 20.46 -19.06 -8.63
N LYS A 163 19.90 -17.95 -9.15
CA LYS A 163 18.67 -17.95 -9.97
C LYS A 163 18.97 -18.42 -11.40
N SER A 164 18.18 -19.35 -11.93
CA SER A 164 18.42 -19.95 -13.25
C SER A 164 17.21 -19.93 -14.19
N LYS A 165 15.99 -19.90 -13.65
CA LYS A 165 14.76 -19.85 -14.42
C LYS A 165 14.39 -18.40 -14.77
N HIS A 166 13.71 -18.19 -15.90
CA HIS A 166 13.36 -16.85 -16.38
C HIS A 166 12.24 -16.19 -15.56
N VAL A 167 10.97 -16.49 -15.87
CA VAL A 167 9.82 -15.74 -15.36
C VAL A 167 8.94 -16.64 -14.49
N LEU A 168 8.56 -16.16 -13.31
CA LEU A 168 7.62 -16.77 -12.39
C LEU A 168 6.33 -15.96 -12.29
N GLN A 169 5.20 -16.65 -12.14
CA GLN A 169 3.95 -16.07 -11.67
C GLN A 169 3.28 -17.02 -10.66
N LEU A 170 2.94 -16.48 -9.49
CA LEU A 170 2.09 -17.15 -8.50
C LEU A 170 0.71 -16.48 -8.55
N VAL A 171 -0.33 -17.22 -8.91
CA VAL A 171 -1.63 -16.61 -9.23
C VAL A 171 -2.83 -17.52 -8.92
N SER A 172 -3.83 -16.97 -8.24
CA SER A 172 -5.08 -17.64 -7.89
C SER A 172 -6.34 -16.99 -8.45
N ASN A 173 -6.32 -15.67 -8.73
CA ASN A 173 -7.44 -14.98 -9.38
C ASN A 173 -7.23 -14.92 -10.91
N CYS A 174 -8.04 -15.67 -11.65
CA CYS A 174 -7.85 -15.96 -13.07
C CYS A 174 -8.68 -15.09 -14.02
N HIS A 175 -9.62 -14.32 -13.48
CA HIS A 175 -10.50 -13.44 -14.25
C HIS A 175 -10.49 -12.07 -13.61
N THR A 176 -9.70 -11.15 -14.17
CA THR A 176 -9.38 -9.91 -13.48
C THR A 176 -9.86 -8.67 -14.25
N PRO A 177 -10.25 -7.59 -13.55
CA PRO A 177 -10.51 -6.30 -14.19
C PRO A 177 -9.33 -5.81 -15.05
N SER A 178 -8.10 -6.01 -14.59
CA SER A 178 -6.89 -5.63 -15.34
C SER A 178 -6.68 -6.45 -16.62
N LYS A 179 -7.34 -7.61 -16.76
CA LYS A 179 -7.09 -8.60 -17.82
C LYS A 179 -5.64 -9.05 -17.89
N ARG A 180 -4.94 -9.11 -16.74
CA ARG A 180 -3.54 -9.55 -16.66
C ARG A 180 -3.33 -10.92 -17.30
N GLU A 181 -4.33 -11.80 -17.21
CA GLU A 181 -4.32 -13.13 -17.82
C GLU A 181 -4.12 -13.06 -19.35
N ALA A 182 -4.75 -12.11 -20.02
CA ALA A 182 -4.63 -11.94 -21.48
C ALA A 182 -3.24 -11.44 -21.90
N TYR A 183 -2.60 -10.60 -21.07
CA TYR A 183 -1.22 -10.19 -21.32
C TYR A 183 -0.27 -11.39 -21.18
N VAL A 184 -0.44 -12.18 -20.12
CA VAL A 184 0.35 -13.39 -19.85
C VAL A 184 0.23 -14.39 -21.00
N GLU A 185 -0.98 -14.64 -21.54
CA GLU A 185 -1.16 -15.55 -22.67
C GLU A 185 -0.42 -15.11 -23.95
N ARG A 186 -0.27 -13.80 -24.16
CA ARG A 186 0.53 -13.28 -25.28
C ARG A 186 2.03 -13.39 -25.01
N LEU A 187 2.48 -13.04 -23.81
CA LEU A 187 3.89 -13.09 -23.42
C LEU A 187 4.46 -14.52 -23.44
N LYS A 188 3.67 -15.52 -23.04
CA LYS A 188 4.05 -16.94 -23.06
C LYS A 188 4.50 -17.47 -24.42
N ARG A 189 4.09 -16.82 -25.52
CA ARG A 189 4.50 -17.19 -26.88
C ARG A 189 5.97 -16.90 -27.17
N TYR A 190 6.59 -16.01 -26.39
CA TYR A 190 7.93 -15.50 -26.65
C TYR A 190 8.93 -15.84 -25.54
N ILE A 191 8.46 -16.12 -24.32
CA ILE A 191 9.32 -16.51 -23.19
C ILE A 191 8.63 -17.54 -22.31
N LYS A 192 9.42 -18.49 -21.77
CA LYS A 192 8.92 -19.51 -20.84
C LYS A 192 8.55 -18.86 -19.50
N ILE A 193 7.30 -19.06 -19.09
CA ILE A 193 6.76 -18.58 -17.81
C ILE A 193 6.35 -19.77 -16.95
N THR A 194 6.92 -19.89 -15.76
CA THR A 194 6.45 -20.81 -14.73
C THR A 194 5.24 -20.20 -14.06
N ILE A 195 4.06 -20.82 -14.19
CA ILE A 195 2.82 -20.35 -13.57
C ILE A 195 2.28 -21.41 -12.62
N LEU A 196 2.10 -21.01 -11.36
CA LEU A 196 1.62 -21.87 -10.28
C LEU A 196 0.46 -21.18 -9.55
N GLY A 197 -0.38 -22.00 -8.92
CA GLY A 197 -1.59 -21.58 -8.21
C GLY A 197 -2.86 -22.09 -8.87
N GLN A 198 -4.01 -21.55 -8.42
CA GLN A 198 -5.33 -22.07 -8.79
C GLN A 198 -5.61 -21.94 -10.30
N CYS A 199 -5.02 -20.96 -10.98
CA CYS A 199 -5.24 -20.74 -12.42
C CYS A 199 -4.58 -21.78 -13.33
N THR A 200 -3.70 -22.63 -12.81
CA THR A 200 -3.05 -23.71 -13.60
C THR A 200 -3.23 -25.09 -12.98
N HIS A 201 -4.04 -25.22 -11.92
CA HIS A 201 -4.19 -26.43 -11.11
C HIS A 201 -2.85 -27.02 -10.59
N ARG A 202 -1.76 -26.25 -10.64
CA ARG A 202 -0.45 -26.64 -10.11
C ARG A 202 -0.27 -26.00 -8.75
N ALA A 203 -0.52 -26.78 -7.71
CA ALA A 203 -0.45 -26.30 -6.34
C ALA A 203 0.96 -25.79 -5.99
N CYS A 204 1.01 -24.59 -5.42
CA CYS A 204 2.18 -24.03 -4.74
C CYS A 204 1.63 -23.19 -3.59
N ASN A 205 0.93 -23.87 -2.68
CA ASN A 205 -0.01 -23.24 -1.74
C ASN A 205 0.59 -23.07 -0.34
N HIS A 206 1.92 -23.21 -0.21
CA HIS A 206 2.64 -23.14 1.04
C HIS A 206 3.90 -22.30 0.87
N ALA A 207 4.25 -21.53 1.90
CA ALA A 207 5.36 -20.58 1.89
C ALA A 207 6.70 -21.19 1.42
N THR A 208 6.96 -22.46 1.74
CA THR A 208 8.17 -23.17 1.30
C THR A 208 8.24 -23.38 -0.21
N CYS A 209 7.10 -23.67 -0.85
CA CYS A 209 7.03 -23.78 -2.31
C CYS A 209 7.22 -22.43 -2.98
N GLU A 210 6.51 -21.40 -2.50
CA GLU A 210 6.58 -20.05 -3.07
C GLU A 210 8.00 -19.51 -3.00
N GLN A 211 8.63 -19.58 -1.82
CA GLN A 211 10.00 -19.14 -1.63
C GLN A 211 10.98 -19.89 -2.53
N LYS A 212 10.85 -21.22 -2.62
CA LYS A 212 11.69 -22.04 -3.51
C LYS A 212 11.58 -21.57 -4.97
N GLU A 213 10.38 -21.28 -5.46
CA GLU A 213 10.24 -20.83 -6.84
C GLU A 213 10.78 -19.41 -7.03
N ILE A 214 10.55 -18.51 -6.08
CA ILE A 214 11.14 -17.15 -6.10
C ILE A 214 12.67 -17.20 -6.12
N ASP A 215 13.28 -18.06 -5.31
CA ASP A 215 14.75 -18.21 -5.22
C ASP A 215 15.35 -18.79 -6.50
N ASN A 216 14.55 -19.47 -7.33
CA ASN A 216 15.01 -20.06 -8.59
C ASN A 216 14.78 -19.18 -9.83
N HIS A 217 13.98 -18.12 -9.73
CA HIS A 217 13.60 -17.27 -10.87
C HIS A 217 14.20 -15.87 -10.83
N LEU A 218 14.45 -15.32 -12.01
CA LEU A 218 14.98 -13.97 -12.22
C LEU A 218 13.88 -12.91 -12.16
N PHE A 219 12.76 -13.19 -12.80
CA PHE A 219 11.68 -12.22 -12.94
C PHE A 219 10.41 -12.74 -12.29
N TYR A 220 9.66 -11.85 -11.67
CA TYR A 220 8.35 -12.13 -11.10
C TYR A 220 7.30 -11.28 -11.77
N LEU A 221 6.26 -11.88 -12.34
CA LEU A 221 5.11 -11.14 -12.85
C LEU A 221 4.27 -10.62 -11.68
N ALA A 222 4.62 -9.43 -11.20
CA ALA A 222 3.93 -8.69 -10.16
C ALA A 222 2.65 -8.01 -10.70
N PHE A 223 1.86 -8.73 -11.50
CA PHE A 223 0.68 -8.18 -12.16
C PHE A 223 -0.49 -8.11 -11.20
N GLU A 224 -0.97 -6.91 -10.92
CA GLU A 224 -2.14 -6.71 -10.08
C GLU A 224 -3.45 -7.12 -10.75
N ASN A 225 -4.43 -7.52 -9.94
CA ASN A 225 -5.78 -7.86 -10.41
C ASN A 225 -6.56 -6.62 -10.91
N SER A 226 -6.14 -5.43 -10.48
CA SER A 226 -6.71 -4.14 -10.87
C SER A 226 -5.57 -3.17 -11.15
N ILE A 227 -5.73 -2.31 -12.17
CA ILE A 227 -4.83 -1.16 -12.38
C ILE A 227 -5.52 0.04 -11.77
N CYS A 228 -5.08 0.49 -10.60
CA CYS A 228 -5.66 1.62 -9.89
C CYS A 228 -4.54 2.47 -9.31
N LYS A 229 -4.80 3.78 -9.13
CA LYS A 229 -3.90 4.73 -8.48
C LYS A 229 -3.34 4.12 -7.19
N ASP A 230 -2.01 4.10 -7.06
CA ASP A 230 -1.25 3.65 -5.89
C ASP A 230 -1.45 2.17 -5.46
N TYR A 231 -2.14 1.34 -6.25
CA TYR A 231 -2.45 -0.04 -5.85
C TYR A 231 -1.26 -0.98 -6.05
N ILE A 232 -0.40 -1.06 -5.03
CA ILE A 232 0.79 -1.91 -4.98
C ILE A 232 0.66 -2.91 -3.83
N THR A 233 0.54 -4.21 -4.17
CA THR A 233 0.28 -5.27 -3.19
C THR A 233 1.51 -6.14 -2.93
N GLU A 234 1.32 -7.24 -2.17
CA GLU A 234 2.37 -8.23 -1.88
C GLU A 234 3.09 -8.76 -3.13
N LYS A 235 2.44 -8.70 -4.31
CA LYS A 235 3.01 -9.15 -5.59
C LYS A 235 4.27 -8.37 -5.95
N PHE A 236 4.24 -7.05 -5.85
CA PHE A 236 5.43 -6.23 -6.10
C PHE A 236 6.48 -6.43 -4.99
N TRP A 237 6.01 -6.51 -3.75
CA TRP A 237 6.86 -6.60 -2.57
C TRP A 237 7.60 -7.94 -2.42
N GLN A 238 7.42 -8.88 -3.36
CA GLN A 238 8.35 -9.99 -3.54
C GLN A 238 9.78 -9.53 -3.88
N ILE A 239 9.98 -8.27 -4.28
CA ILE A 239 11.30 -7.68 -4.51
C ILE A 239 12.27 -7.84 -3.33
N LYS A 240 11.78 -7.96 -2.09
CA LYS A 240 12.61 -8.28 -0.90
C LYS A 240 13.33 -9.62 -0.97
N ASN A 241 12.89 -10.51 -1.86
CA ASN A 241 13.54 -11.78 -2.16
C ASN A 241 14.56 -11.69 -3.30
N LEU A 242 14.98 -10.46 -3.66
CA LEU A 242 15.94 -10.18 -4.73
C LEU A 242 15.54 -10.81 -6.07
N ILE A 243 14.26 -10.69 -6.41
CA ILE A 243 13.68 -11.04 -7.72
C ILE A 243 13.18 -9.75 -8.38
N VAL A 244 13.41 -9.58 -9.69
CA VAL A 244 13.01 -8.35 -10.38
C VAL A 244 11.51 -8.39 -10.70
N PRO A 245 10.69 -7.46 -10.17
CA PRO A 245 9.28 -7.40 -10.50
C PRO A 245 9.07 -6.89 -11.92
N ILE A 246 8.16 -7.54 -12.65
CA ILE A 246 7.58 -7.06 -13.89
C ILE A 246 6.15 -6.64 -13.59
N VAL A 247 5.83 -5.37 -13.82
CA VAL A 247 4.52 -4.75 -13.53
C VAL A 247 3.80 -4.38 -14.83
N LEU A 248 2.48 -4.22 -14.77
CA LEU A 248 1.71 -3.87 -15.97
C LEU A 248 1.92 -2.41 -16.38
N ASP A 249 1.74 -1.45 -15.47
CA ASP A 249 1.77 -0.02 -15.79
C ASP A 249 2.78 0.72 -14.91
N ARG A 250 3.84 1.30 -15.52
CA ARG A 250 4.89 2.07 -14.85
C ARG A 250 4.34 3.18 -13.96
N LYS A 251 3.26 3.85 -14.38
CA LYS A 251 2.75 5.03 -13.69
C LYS A 251 2.27 4.75 -12.27
N ILE A 252 1.87 3.50 -11.99
CA ILE A 252 1.38 3.09 -10.66
C ILE A 252 2.53 3.01 -9.65
N TYR A 253 3.76 2.80 -10.11
CA TYR A 253 4.91 2.47 -9.26
C TYR A 253 5.93 3.60 -9.18
N LYS A 254 6.16 4.33 -10.28
CA LYS A 254 7.30 5.25 -10.44
C LYS A 254 7.46 6.32 -9.36
N ASP A 255 6.36 6.73 -8.71
CA ASP A 255 6.36 7.79 -7.69
C ASP A 255 6.36 7.23 -6.25
N ILE A 256 6.32 5.89 -6.09
CA ILE A 256 6.18 5.20 -4.80
C ILE A 256 7.39 4.29 -4.51
N VAL A 257 8.00 3.71 -5.55
CA VAL A 257 9.11 2.76 -5.45
C VAL A 257 10.31 3.22 -6.27
N PRO A 258 11.53 2.74 -6.00
CA PRO A 258 12.71 3.12 -6.78
C PRO A 258 12.53 2.79 -8.27
N VAL A 259 12.66 3.80 -9.13
CA VAL A 259 12.28 3.71 -10.56
C VAL A 259 13.03 2.64 -11.37
N ASP A 260 14.25 2.33 -10.95
CA ASP A 260 15.14 1.35 -11.59
C ASP A 260 15.03 -0.05 -10.95
N SER A 261 14.10 -0.27 -10.03
CA SER A 261 13.95 -1.56 -9.32
C SER A 261 12.98 -2.54 -9.99
N PHE A 262 12.33 -2.15 -11.09
CA PHE A 262 11.29 -2.93 -11.74
C PHE A 262 11.21 -2.67 -13.25
N ILE A 263 10.59 -3.60 -13.96
CA ILE A 263 10.33 -3.53 -15.41
C ILE A 263 8.82 -3.32 -15.60
N ALA A 264 8.41 -2.36 -16.44
CA ALA A 264 6.99 -2.21 -16.75
C ALA A 264 6.68 -2.69 -18.17
N THR A 265 5.53 -3.35 -18.34
CA THR A 265 5.14 -3.85 -19.67
C THR A 265 4.91 -2.72 -20.67
N ASN A 266 4.48 -1.55 -20.19
CA ASN A 266 4.27 -0.37 -21.02
C ASN A 266 5.50 0.46 -21.36
N ASP A 267 6.69 -0.01 -20.99
CA ASP A 267 7.94 0.51 -21.54
C ASP A 267 8.30 -0.13 -22.89
N PHE A 268 7.54 -1.14 -23.33
CA PHE A 268 7.79 -1.92 -24.54
C PHE A 268 6.61 -1.82 -25.50
N ASP A 269 6.93 -1.79 -26.80
CA ASP A 269 5.93 -1.73 -27.88
C ASP A 269 5.09 -3.02 -27.96
N SER A 270 5.66 -4.16 -27.55
CA SER A 270 4.96 -5.45 -27.58
C SER A 270 5.44 -6.44 -26.51
N PRO A 271 4.64 -7.49 -26.20
CA PRO A 271 5.10 -8.60 -25.37
C PRO A 271 6.34 -9.32 -25.93
N SER A 272 6.56 -9.28 -27.25
CA SER A 272 7.75 -9.86 -27.87
C SER A 272 9.00 -9.06 -27.55
N ASP A 273 8.90 -7.72 -27.56
CA ASP A 273 10.00 -6.82 -27.21
C ASP A 273 10.37 -6.93 -25.73
N LEU A 274 9.37 -7.03 -24.85
CA LEU A 274 9.58 -7.36 -23.45
C LEU A 274 10.29 -8.71 -23.31
N ALA A 275 9.81 -9.77 -23.97
CA ALA A 275 10.44 -11.09 -23.88
C ALA A 275 11.90 -11.07 -24.33
N ARG A 276 12.21 -10.39 -25.45
CA ARG A 276 13.57 -10.20 -25.94
C ARG A 276 14.44 -9.47 -24.94
N TYR A 277 13.93 -8.41 -24.30
CA TYR A 277 14.64 -7.69 -23.24
C TYR A 277 14.93 -8.59 -22.03
N LEU A 278 13.95 -9.37 -21.57
CA LEU A 278 14.12 -10.31 -20.46
C LEU A 278 15.14 -11.40 -20.77
N THR A 279 15.18 -11.91 -22.00
CA THR A 279 16.19 -12.89 -22.44
C THR A 279 17.60 -12.27 -22.45
N LEU A 280 17.75 -11.04 -22.93
CA LEU A 280 19.03 -10.33 -22.90
C LEU A 280 19.53 -10.10 -21.47
N LEU A 281 18.65 -9.66 -20.56
CA LEU A 281 18.97 -9.49 -19.15
C LEU A 281 19.32 -10.81 -18.46
N ALA A 282 18.61 -11.89 -18.78
CA ALA A 282 18.91 -13.20 -18.20
C ALA A 282 20.31 -13.70 -18.56
N ALA A 283 20.78 -13.40 -19.77
CA ALA A 283 22.13 -13.72 -20.25
C ALA A 283 23.20 -12.75 -19.74
N ASN A 284 22.85 -11.51 -19.40
CA ASN A 284 23.78 -10.48 -18.94
C ASN A 284 23.58 -10.16 -17.46
N ARG A 285 24.36 -10.84 -16.61
CA ARG A 285 24.21 -10.71 -15.15
C ARG A 285 24.61 -9.36 -14.59
N THR A 286 25.54 -8.67 -15.25
CA THR A 286 25.95 -7.32 -14.86
C THR A 286 24.79 -6.33 -15.03
N GLU A 287 24.07 -6.40 -16.15
CA GLU A 287 22.89 -5.55 -16.38
C GLU A 287 21.73 -5.93 -15.44
N TYR A 288 21.48 -7.23 -15.25
CA TYR A 288 20.44 -7.69 -14.32
C TYR A 288 20.70 -7.24 -12.88
N LEU A 289 21.97 -7.20 -12.43
CA LEU A 289 22.32 -6.74 -11.08
C LEU A 289 21.99 -5.27 -10.81
N LYS A 290 21.89 -4.42 -11.85
CA LYS A 290 21.55 -2.99 -11.68
C LYS A 290 20.17 -2.79 -11.06
N TYR A 291 19.23 -3.72 -11.29
CA TYR A 291 17.89 -3.70 -10.69
C TYR A 291 17.88 -3.86 -9.17
N PHE A 292 19.02 -4.20 -8.56
CA PHE A 292 19.18 -4.30 -7.11
C PHE A 292 19.98 -3.13 -6.52
N ASN A 293 20.26 -2.06 -7.27
CA ASN A 293 20.94 -0.89 -6.71
C ASN A 293 20.19 -0.27 -5.53
N TRP A 294 18.86 -0.40 -5.49
CA TRP A 294 18.04 0.04 -4.36
C TRP A 294 18.48 -0.59 -3.02
N THR A 295 19.05 -1.80 -3.01
CA THR A 295 19.47 -2.46 -1.76
C THR A 295 20.60 -1.71 -1.03
N ARG A 296 21.25 -0.76 -1.71
CA ARG A 296 22.30 0.10 -1.13
C ARG A 296 21.73 1.27 -0.33
N SER A 297 20.47 1.62 -0.55
CA SER A 297 19.83 2.81 0.03
C SER A 297 18.68 2.47 0.97
N TYR A 298 18.19 1.23 0.95
CA TYR A 298 17.02 0.82 1.73
C TYR A 298 17.32 -0.40 2.60
N LYS A 299 16.70 -0.41 3.79
CA LYS A 299 16.77 -1.50 4.77
C LYS A 299 16.16 -2.79 4.18
N LYS A 300 16.61 -3.94 4.64
CA LYS A 300 15.95 -5.24 4.46
C LYS A 300 14.52 -5.14 4.99
N GLN A 301 13.55 -5.48 4.15
CA GLN A 301 12.15 -5.47 4.55
C GLN A 301 11.91 -6.59 5.58
N ASN A 302 11.63 -6.20 6.82
CA ASN A 302 11.26 -7.13 7.87
C ASN A 302 9.79 -7.51 7.73
N VAL A 303 9.51 -8.81 7.68
CA VAL A 303 8.16 -9.39 7.46
C VAL A 303 7.13 -8.92 8.51
N ASN A 304 7.59 -8.39 9.64
CA ASN A 304 6.75 -7.97 10.76
C ASN A 304 6.50 -6.45 10.86
N ARG A 305 7.11 -5.61 10.02
CA ARG A 305 6.83 -4.16 10.01
C ARG A 305 5.60 -3.86 9.16
N ARG A 306 4.42 -4.23 9.66
CA ARG A 306 3.21 -3.52 9.21
C ARG A 306 3.37 -2.08 9.67
N ILE A 307 3.33 -1.12 8.75
CA ILE A 307 3.27 0.31 9.06
C ILE A 307 2.27 0.47 10.19
N SER A 308 2.67 1.04 11.34
CA SER A 308 1.79 1.13 12.51
C SER A 308 0.71 2.18 12.25
N SER A 309 -0.26 1.81 11.40
CA SER A 309 -1.50 2.52 11.17
C SER A 309 -2.25 2.74 12.48
N TYR A 310 -2.03 1.86 13.48
CA TYR A 310 -2.51 2.03 14.85
C TYR A 310 -2.04 3.32 15.50
N CYS A 311 -0.75 3.66 15.40
CA CYS A 311 -0.26 4.90 16.03
C CYS A 311 -0.81 6.14 15.32
N GLU A 312 -0.89 6.14 14.00
CA GLU A 312 -1.47 7.26 13.26
C GLU A 312 -2.97 7.41 13.53
N LEU A 313 -3.72 6.29 13.60
CA LEU A 313 -5.11 6.30 14.05
C LEU A 313 -5.22 6.90 15.46
N CYS A 314 -4.33 6.52 16.37
CA CYS A 314 -4.35 7.03 17.73
C CYS A 314 -4.05 8.53 17.78
N LYS A 315 -3.03 8.98 17.07
CA LYS A 315 -2.73 10.42 16.89
C LYS A 315 -3.92 11.18 16.34
N ILE A 316 -4.60 10.66 15.32
CA ILE A 316 -5.81 11.27 14.74
C ILE A 316 -6.93 11.35 15.78
N ALA A 317 -7.15 10.29 16.56
CA ALA A 317 -8.16 10.26 17.62
C ALA A 317 -7.94 11.36 18.68
N HIS A 318 -6.68 11.67 19.00
CA HIS A 318 -6.30 12.72 19.95
C HIS A 318 -6.36 14.14 19.39
N THR A 319 -6.03 14.31 18.10
CA THR A 319 -5.70 15.64 17.55
C THR A 319 -6.73 16.21 16.59
N ARG A 320 -7.53 15.39 15.93
CA ARG A 320 -8.28 15.82 14.75
C ARG A 320 -9.55 16.61 15.08
N LYS A 321 -9.76 17.68 14.31
CA LYS A 321 -10.92 18.59 14.38
C LYS A 321 -11.57 18.91 13.01
N ARG A 322 -11.28 18.15 11.94
CA ARG A 322 -11.61 18.50 10.53
C ARG A 322 -12.91 17.87 9.99
N ALA A 323 -13.46 18.47 8.93
CA ALA A 323 -14.50 17.95 8.05
C ALA A 323 -14.15 16.60 7.37
N GLY A 324 -15.17 15.75 7.22
CA GLY A 324 -15.08 14.40 6.67
C GLY A 324 -14.95 14.31 5.13
N ILE A 325 -14.99 13.09 4.58
CA ILE A 325 -14.94 12.85 3.14
C ILE A 325 -16.31 13.22 2.55
N PRO A 326 -16.43 14.24 1.68
CA PRO A 326 -17.74 14.72 1.23
C PRO A 326 -18.51 13.71 0.38
N ASP A 327 -17.78 12.94 -0.44
CA ASP A 327 -18.34 11.91 -1.31
C ASP A 327 -17.34 10.75 -1.44
N ILE A 328 -17.57 9.70 -0.65
CA ILE A 328 -16.70 8.53 -0.60
C ILE A 328 -16.67 7.78 -1.94
N THR A 329 -17.77 7.77 -2.69
CA THR A 329 -17.84 7.09 -3.98
C THR A 329 -17.01 7.83 -5.03
N ASN A 330 -17.09 9.17 -5.05
CA ASN A 330 -16.26 9.98 -5.92
C ASN A 330 -14.77 9.85 -5.56
N TRP A 331 -14.43 9.95 -4.27
CA TRP A 331 -13.05 9.76 -3.84
C TRP A 331 -12.56 8.36 -4.22
N TRP A 332 -13.25 7.30 -3.82
CA TRP A 332 -12.75 5.94 -3.98
C TRP A 332 -12.74 5.42 -5.42
N GLU A 333 -13.80 5.66 -6.19
CA GLU A 333 -13.94 5.08 -7.53
C GLU A 333 -13.39 5.98 -8.62
N LYS A 334 -13.80 7.24 -8.65
CA LYS A 334 -13.42 8.16 -9.74
C LYS A 334 -11.98 8.63 -9.58
N GLN A 335 -11.60 9.10 -8.38
CA GLN A 335 -10.22 9.51 -8.09
C GLN A 335 -9.29 8.33 -7.80
N GLY A 336 -9.82 7.11 -7.70
CA GLY A 336 -9.02 5.88 -7.70
C GLY A 336 -8.41 5.56 -9.06
N GLU A 337 -8.84 6.25 -10.13
CA GLU A 337 -8.28 6.21 -11.49
C GLU A 337 -8.07 4.77 -12.02
N CYS A 338 -9.02 3.89 -11.72
CA CYS A 338 -8.91 2.49 -12.07
C CYS A 338 -9.18 2.22 -13.55
N GLN A 339 -8.33 1.40 -14.18
CA GLN A 339 -8.45 0.99 -15.57
C GLN A 339 -8.86 -0.48 -15.69
N THR A 340 -9.73 -0.77 -16.65
CA THR A 340 -10.08 -2.14 -17.04
C THR A 340 -9.40 -2.52 -18.35
N ASN A 341 -9.28 -3.81 -18.62
CA ASN A 341 -8.80 -4.35 -19.88
C ASN A 341 -7.37 -3.93 -20.29
N PHE A 342 -6.56 -3.41 -19.36
CA PHE A 342 -5.18 -3.00 -19.64
C PHE A 342 -4.38 -4.11 -20.34
N GLY A 343 -4.48 -5.34 -19.81
CA GLY A 343 -3.82 -6.52 -20.37
C GLY A 343 -4.36 -6.98 -21.73
N MET A 344 -5.40 -6.36 -22.29
CA MET A 344 -5.87 -6.57 -23.66
C MET A 344 -5.29 -5.54 -24.64
N HIS A 345 -5.20 -4.27 -24.22
CA HIS A 345 -5.01 -3.11 -25.11
C HIS A 345 -3.56 -2.73 -25.43
N HIS A 346 -2.58 -3.46 -24.87
CA HIS A 346 -1.16 -3.19 -25.11
C HIS A 346 -0.67 -3.58 -26.52
N GLN A 347 -1.40 -3.14 -27.54
CA GLN A 347 -1.14 -3.31 -28.98
C GLN A 347 -1.41 -2.04 -29.81
N SER A 348 -1.84 -0.90 -29.24
CA SER A 348 -2.17 0.26 -30.09
C SER A 348 -2.16 1.61 -29.38
N THR A 349 -0.99 2.13 -29.02
CA THR A 349 -0.75 3.59 -28.98
C THR A 349 0.75 3.87 -29.07
N VAL A 350 1.28 3.84 -30.29
CA VAL A 350 2.51 4.57 -30.61
C VAL A 350 2.13 6.04 -30.66
N THR A 351 2.37 6.76 -29.56
CA THR A 351 2.71 8.19 -29.67
C THR A 351 4.20 8.29 -29.56
N ARG A 352 4.87 8.52 -30.70
CA ARG A 352 6.24 9.03 -30.77
C ARG A 352 6.41 10.20 -29.78
N ARG A 353 7.37 10.06 -28.88
CA ARG A 353 8.20 11.11 -28.26
C ARG A 353 9.31 10.33 -27.54
N GLU A 354 10.48 10.24 -28.15
CA GLU A 354 11.66 11.08 -27.88
C GLU A 354 12.16 10.96 -26.43
N VAL A 355 13.49 11.02 -26.29
CA VAL A 355 14.34 10.85 -25.09
C VAL A 355 14.85 9.39 -25.00
N TYR A 356 16.11 9.06 -25.31
CA TYR A 356 17.37 9.68 -24.86
C TYR A 356 18.45 9.74 -25.97
N ASN A 357 19.09 10.91 -26.07
CA ASN A 357 20.52 11.04 -26.37
C ASN A 357 21.27 10.99 -25.04
#